data_AF-A0A498KJ80-F1
#
_entry.id   AF-A0A498KJ80-F1
#
_cell.length_a   1.000
_cell.length_b   1.000
_cell.length_c   1.000
_cell.angle_alpha   90.00
_cell.angle_beta   90.00
_cell.angle_gamma   90.00
#
_symmetry.space_group_name_H-M   'P 1'
#
loop_
_entity.id
_entity.type
_entity.pdbx_description
1 polymer ?
#
loop_
_entity_poly.entity_id
_entity_poly.type
_entity_poly.pdbx_seq_one_letter_code
_entity_poly.pdbx_strand_id
1 'polypeptide(L)'
;MSNTGLRRKKRIFILDYHDLYMPFVNKVREIEGTTLYGSRTLFFLTEDGTLRPVAIELTRPPVGDKPQWKQAFTPTWDATGRWLWRLAKAHVCAHDTGYHQLVIHW
;
A
#
# COMPACT_ATOMS: atom_id res chain seq x y z
N MET A 1 19.39 19.18 35.18
CA MET A 1 18.29 18.22 35.35
C MET A 1 17.60 18.05 34.00
N SER A 2 17.84 16.92 33.33
CA SER A 2 17.32 16.63 31.99
C SER A 2 15.83 16.34 32.03
N ASN A 3 15.03 17.19 31.40
CA ASN A 3 13.62 16.93 31.17
C ASN A 3 13.45 15.98 29.97
N THR A 4 13.77 14.70 30.15
CA THR A 4 13.47 13.65 29.17
C THR A 4 11.99 13.30 29.27
N GLY A 5 11.15 14.15 28.70
CA GLY A 5 9.79 13.76 28.37
C GLY A 5 9.85 12.61 27.37
N LEU A 6 9.49 11.41 27.82
CA LEU A 6 9.34 10.22 26.99
C LEU A 6 8.15 10.43 26.02
N ARG A 7 8.35 11.25 24.98
CA ARG A 7 7.43 11.34 23.84
C ARG A 7 7.41 9.95 23.21
N ARG A 8 6.26 9.27 23.26
CA ARG A 8 5.94 8.16 22.36
C ARG A 8 6.22 8.63 20.93
N LYS A 9 7.40 8.33 20.38
CA LYS A 9 7.77 8.75 19.03
C LYS A 9 6.85 8.02 18.07
N LYS A 10 5.90 8.73 17.44
CA LYS A 10 5.11 8.20 16.33
C LYS A 10 6.09 7.89 15.18
N ARG A 11 6.44 6.62 15.02
CA ARG A 11 7.39 6.13 14.01
C ARG A 11 6.72 5.34 12.88
N ILE A 12 5.39 5.20 12.91
CA ILE A 12 4.63 4.49 11.89
C ILE A 12 3.83 5.50 11.08
N PHE A 13 3.97 5.44 9.76
CA PHE A 13 3.29 6.27 8.78
C PHE A 13 2.55 5.38 7.79
N ILE A 14 1.49 5.92 7.18
CA ILE A 14 0.67 5.19 6.22
C ILE A 14 0.50 5.99 4.93
N LEU A 15 0.61 5.30 3.80
CA LEU A 15 0.10 5.74 2.51
C LEU A 15 -1.17 4.94 2.23
N ASP A 16 -2.34 5.58 2.36
CA ASP A 16 -3.64 4.92 2.28
C ASP A 16 -4.39 5.33 1.01
N TYR A 17 -4.45 4.41 0.06
CA TYR A 17 -5.29 4.53 -1.15
C TYR A 17 -6.44 3.53 -1.15
N HIS A 18 -6.71 2.84 -0.04
CA HIS A 18 -7.70 1.80 -0.02
C HIS A 18 -9.09 2.37 -0.29
N ASP A 19 -9.57 3.28 0.55
CA ASP A 19 -10.94 3.80 0.41
C ASP A 19 -11.09 4.63 -0.87
N LEU A 20 -9.99 5.20 -1.36
CA LEU A 20 -9.94 5.93 -2.62
C LEU A 20 -10.15 5.04 -3.85
N TYR A 21 -9.43 3.91 -3.95
CA TYR A 21 -9.51 3.05 -5.14
C TYR A 21 -10.57 1.96 -5.05
N MET A 22 -10.96 1.51 -3.85
CA MET A 22 -11.90 0.40 -3.67
C MET A 22 -13.21 0.53 -4.47
N PRO A 23 -13.85 1.71 -4.60
CA PRO A 23 -15.05 1.89 -5.43
C PRO A 23 -14.84 1.62 -6.92
N PHE A 24 -13.59 1.70 -7.41
CA PHE A 24 -13.25 1.57 -8.83
C PHE A 24 -12.66 0.19 -9.18
N VAL A 25 -12.26 -0.62 -8.18
CA VAL A 25 -11.55 -1.89 -8.42
C VAL A 25 -12.32 -2.83 -9.35
N ASN A 26 -13.62 -3.02 -9.13
CA ASN A 26 -14.41 -3.94 -9.98
C ASN A 26 -14.52 -3.43 -11.42
N LYS A 27 -14.84 -2.14 -11.59
CA LYS A 27 -14.98 -1.51 -12.91
C LYS A 27 -13.70 -1.57 -13.72
N VAL A 28 -12.54 -1.30 -13.10
CA VAL A 28 -11.26 -1.37 -13.82
C VAL A 28 -10.98 -2.81 -14.23
N ARG A 29 -11.20 -3.79 -13.34
CA ARG A 29 -10.91 -5.21 -13.64
C ARG A 29 -11.82 -5.85 -14.69
N GLU A 30 -12.90 -5.20 -15.09
CA GLU A 30 -13.72 -5.59 -16.25
C GLU A 30 -13.02 -5.26 -17.58
N ILE A 31 -12.05 -4.35 -17.59
CA ILE A 31 -11.27 -3.97 -18.77
C ILE A 31 -10.16 -5.00 -18.99
N GLU A 32 -10.15 -5.59 -20.18
CA GLU A 32 -9.17 -6.62 -20.56
C GLU A 32 -7.72 -6.14 -20.35
N GLY A 33 -6.90 -7.01 -19.76
CA GLY A 33 -5.48 -6.75 -19.52
C GLY A 33 -5.18 -5.81 -18.34
N THR A 34 -6.20 -5.35 -17.61
CA THR A 34 -6.00 -4.44 -16.47
C THR A 34 -6.25 -5.11 -15.11
N THR A 35 -5.70 -4.50 -14.07
CA THR A 35 -5.94 -4.91 -12.69
C THR A 35 -5.80 -3.71 -11.77
N LEU A 36 -6.60 -3.68 -10.70
CA LEU A 36 -6.53 -2.66 -9.66
C LEU A 36 -6.76 -3.31 -8.29
N TYR A 37 -6.20 -2.68 -7.25
CA TYR A 37 -6.43 -3.02 -5.85
C TYR A 37 -6.60 -1.74 -5.03
N GLY A 38 -7.31 -1.82 -3.91
CA GLY A 38 -7.14 -0.84 -2.83
C GLY A 38 -5.83 -1.16 -2.09
N SER A 39 -4.95 -0.18 -1.89
CA SER A 39 -3.66 -0.42 -1.23
C SER A 39 -3.46 0.42 0.03
N ARG A 40 -2.85 -0.20 1.05
CA ARG A 40 -2.29 0.50 2.22
C ARG A 40 -0.83 0.15 2.37
N THR A 41 0.04 1.13 2.48
CA THR A 41 1.47 0.90 2.74
C THR A 41 1.84 1.46 4.09
N LEU A 42 2.39 0.61 4.96
CA LEU A 42 2.97 1.03 6.22
C LEU A 42 4.45 1.32 6.06
N PHE A 43 4.87 2.47 6.56
CA PHE A 43 6.26 2.89 6.63
C PHE A 43 6.69 3.02 8.09
N PHE A 44 7.92 2.61 8.36
CA PHE A 44 8.59 2.82 9.64
C PHE A 44 9.70 3.86 9.48
N LEU A 45 9.68 4.89 10.33
CA LEU A 45 10.74 5.89 10.43
C LEU A 45 11.90 5.33 11.26
N THR A 46 13.00 5.04 10.58
CA THR A 46 14.23 4.55 11.20
C THR A 46 15.00 5.65 11.91
N GLU A 47 15.98 5.25 12.71
CA GLU A 47 16.75 6.17 13.54
C GLU A 47 17.66 7.10 12.73
N ASP A 48 18.04 6.65 11.53
CA ASP A 48 18.75 7.44 10.52
C ASP A 48 17.85 8.46 9.78
N GLY A 49 16.56 8.55 10.13
CA GLY A 49 15.61 9.49 9.54
C GLY A 49 14.97 9.03 8.22
N THR A 50 15.22 7.81 7.76
CA THR A 50 14.61 7.29 6.52
C THR A 50 13.25 6.61 6.77
N LEU A 51 12.33 6.71 5.81
CA LEU A 51 11.08 5.94 5.83
C LEU A 51 11.27 4.62 5.10
N ARG A 52 11.13 3.51 5.83
CA ARG A 52 11.23 2.17 5.26
C ARG A 52 9.85 1.53 5.14
N PRO A 53 9.44 1.05 3.94
CA PRO A 53 8.20 0.30 3.80
C PRO A 53 8.33 -1.04 4.53
N VAL A 54 7.37 -1.33 5.42
CA VAL A 54 7.38 -2.55 6.27
C VAL A 54 6.24 -3.51 5.93
N ALA A 55 5.13 -3.01 5.38
CA ALA A 55 4.03 -3.84 4.91
C ALA A 55 3.24 -3.13 3.81
N ILE A 56 2.71 -3.91 2.86
CA ILE A 56 1.76 -3.45 1.84
C ILE A 56 0.56 -4.38 1.90
N GLU A 57 -0.62 -3.85 2.19
CA GLU A 57 -1.89 -4.53 2.00
C GLU A 57 -2.40 -4.24 0.58
N LEU A 58 -2.79 -5.30 -0.14
CA LEU A 58 -3.60 -5.19 -1.36
C LEU A 58 -4.97 -5.83 -1.11
N THR A 59 -6.01 -5.10 -1.43
CA THR A 59 -7.40 -5.51 -1.22
C THR A 59 -8.18 -5.44 -2.54
N ARG A 60 -8.99 -6.46 -2.79
CA ARG A 60 -9.98 -6.52 -3.86
C ARG A 60 -11.35 -6.72 -3.23
N PRO A 61 -12.37 -5.91 -3.59
CA PRO A 61 -13.73 -6.12 -3.09
C PRO A 61 -14.31 -7.47 -3.56
N PRO A 62 -15.48 -7.87 -3.03
CA PRO A 62 -16.21 -9.02 -3.54
C PRO A 62 -16.49 -8.91 -5.05
N VAL A 63 -16.44 -10.04 -5.75
CA VAL A 63 -16.68 -10.14 -7.21
C VAL A 63 -17.56 -11.36 -7.48
N GLY A 64 -18.83 -11.14 -7.82
CA GLY A 64 -19.81 -12.22 -7.91
C GLY A 64 -19.85 -13.02 -6.60
N ASP A 65 -19.69 -14.35 -6.70
CA ASP A 65 -19.65 -15.24 -5.53
C ASP A 65 -18.31 -15.24 -4.79
N LYS A 66 -17.28 -14.57 -5.32
CA LYS A 66 -15.96 -14.53 -4.67
C LYS A 66 -15.97 -13.50 -3.55
N PRO A 67 -15.64 -13.88 -2.30
CA PRO A 67 -15.57 -12.93 -1.20
C PRO A 67 -14.47 -11.89 -1.41
N GLN A 68 -14.46 -10.87 -0.56
CA GLN A 68 -13.36 -9.92 -0.49
C GLN A 68 -12.04 -10.67 -0.33
N TRP A 69 -11.08 -10.34 -1.17
CA TRP A 69 -9.72 -10.85 -1.04
C TRP A 69 -8.83 -9.74 -0.51
N LYS A 70 -7.99 -10.05 0.47
CA LYS A 70 -6.97 -9.14 0.97
C LYS A 70 -5.72 -9.93 1.34
N GLN A 71 -4.56 -9.36 1.08
CA GLN A 71 -3.29 -9.95 1.49
C GLN A 71 -2.30 -8.86 1.87
N ALA A 72 -1.58 -9.09 2.97
CA ALA A 72 -0.44 -8.28 3.37
C ALA A 72 0.85 -8.92 2.85
N PHE A 73 1.70 -8.08 2.25
CA PHE A 73 3.03 -8.43 1.78
C PHE A 73 4.05 -7.68 2.65
N THR A 74 5.12 -8.36 3.03
CA THR A 74 6.21 -7.79 3.81
C THR A 74 7.54 -8.04 3.10
N PRO A 75 8.59 -7.24 3.37
CA PRO A 75 9.93 -7.57 2.94
C PRO A 75 10.33 -8.99 3.36
N THR A 76 10.84 -9.79 2.43
CA THR A 76 11.29 -11.17 2.67
C THR A 76 12.47 -11.52 1.77
N TRP A 77 13.20 -12.56 2.16
CA TRP A 77 14.46 -12.97 1.54
C TRP A 77 14.30 -14.15 0.58
N ASP A 78 13.23 -14.94 0.70
CA ASP A 78 12.92 -16.05 -0.20
C ASP A 78 12.59 -15.57 -1.62
N ALA A 79 12.85 -16.41 -2.62
CA ALA A 79 12.76 -16.00 -4.03
C ALA A 79 11.35 -15.56 -4.41
N THR A 80 10.33 -16.36 -4.07
CA THR A 80 8.92 -16.10 -4.38
C THR A 80 8.43 -14.84 -3.68
N GLY A 81 8.65 -14.76 -2.38
CA GLY A 81 8.23 -13.63 -1.55
C GLY A 81 8.90 -12.32 -1.96
N ARG A 82 10.18 -12.35 -2.39
CA ARG A 82 10.86 -11.16 -2.92
C ARG A 82 10.19 -10.63 -4.18
N TRP A 83 9.75 -11.51 -5.08
CA TRP A 83 9.01 -11.11 -6.28
C TRP A 83 7.62 -10.59 -5.93
N LEU A 84 6.90 -11.24 -5.02
CA LEU A 84 5.60 -10.76 -4.52
C LEU A 84 5.72 -9.38 -3.86
N TRP A 85 6.78 -9.14 -3.08
CA TRP A 85 7.06 -7.84 -2.48
C TRP A 85 7.35 -6.77 -3.54
N ARG A 86 8.11 -7.10 -4.58
CA ARG A 86 8.33 -6.18 -5.72
C ARG A 86 7.03 -5.88 -6.47
N LEU A 87 6.19 -6.88 -6.69
CA LEU A 87 4.88 -6.71 -7.34
C LEU A 87 3.95 -5.84 -6.50
N ALA A 88 3.91 -6.05 -5.18
CA ALA A 88 3.11 -5.22 -4.27
C ALA A 88 3.55 -3.75 -4.31
N LYS A 89 4.86 -3.48 -4.33
CA LYS A 89 5.39 -2.12 -4.52
C LYS A 89 5.01 -1.53 -5.87
N ALA A 90 5.07 -2.32 -6.95
CA ALA A 90 4.67 -1.85 -8.28
C ALA A 90 3.21 -1.41 -8.33
N HIS A 91 2.30 -2.15 -7.67
CA HIS A 91 0.90 -1.72 -7.50
C HIS A 91 0.79 -0.39 -6.75
N VAL A 92 1.50 -0.24 -5.63
CA VAL A 92 1.50 1.02 -4.86
C VAL A 92 2.00 2.19 -5.71
N CYS A 93 3.06 2.02 -6.50
CA CYS A 93 3.55 3.06 -7.41
C CYS A 93 2.52 3.43 -8.49
N ALA A 94 1.79 2.44 -9.04
CA ALA A 94 0.74 2.69 -10.02
C ALA A 94 -0.42 3.48 -9.41
N HIS A 95 -0.83 3.14 -8.19
CA HIS A 95 -1.84 3.87 -7.43
C HIS A 95 -1.39 5.31 -7.14
N ASP A 96 -0.17 5.49 -6.62
CA ASP A 96 0.39 6.83 -6.35
C ASP A 96 0.46 7.69 -7.62
N THR A 97 0.91 7.11 -8.75
CA THR A 97 0.96 7.83 -10.04
C THR A 97 -0.43 8.27 -10.50
N GLY A 98 -1.42 7.38 -10.42
CA GLY A 98 -2.80 7.72 -10.80
C GLY A 98 -3.38 8.83 -9.94
N TYR A 99 -3.16 8.78 -8.63
CA TYR A 99 -3.62 9.82 -7.70
C TYR A 99 -2.86 11.13 -7.90
N HIS A 100 -1.55 11.06 -8.04
CA HIS A 100 -0.69 12.22 -8.31
C HIS A 100 -1.17 12.97 -9.55
N GLN A 101 -1.37 12.27 -10.67
CA GLN A 101 -1.74 12.93 -11.92
C GLN A 101 -3.17 13.47 -11.92
N LEU A 102 -4.14 12.73 -11.36
CA LEU A 102 -5.56 13.08 -11.50
C LEU A 102 -6.11 13.93 -10.36
N VAL A 103 -5.44 13.99 -9.21
CA VAL A 103 -5.96 14.68 -8.01
C VAL A 103 -5.02 15.75 -7.47
N ILE A 104 -3.71 15.49 -7.46
CA ILE A 104 -2.74 16.43 -6.87
C ILE A 104 -2.20 17.43 -7.89
N HIS A 105 -1.90 16.98 -9.11
CA HIS A 105 -1.21 17.78 -10.11
C HIS A 105 -2.13 18.57 -11.05
N TRP A 106 -3.24 17.95 -11.50
CA TRP A 106 -4.17 18.56 -12.46
C TRP A 106 -4.79 19.86 -11.96
#